data_AF-A0A947GBF6-F1
#
_entry.id   AF-A0A947GBF6-F1
#
_cell.length_a   1.000
_cell.length_b   1.000
_cell.length_c   1.000
_cell.angle_alpha   90.00
_cell.angle_beta   90.00
_cell.angle_gamma   90.00
#
_symmetry.space_group_name_H-M   'P 1'
#
loop_
_entity.id
_entity.type
_entity.pdbx_description
1 polymer ?
#
loop_
_entity_poly.entity_id
_entity_poly.type
_entity_poly.pdbx_seq_one_letter_code
_entity_poly.pdbx_strand_id
1 'polypeptide(L)'
;MSISRRTFAVSTVAAATAALVPVAAVTAARAAGPVETGNAWRFAFTASDGSPLPLDAFRGKVLLIVNTASRCGYTSQYRGLQALYEAHGSAGLVVIGVPSNDFGGQEPGTDADIRGFCGGTFGVTFPLAAKSVVRGAGAHPFYRWASTVLGPASEPRWNFHKYLVSRDGRLDRAFPSHVEPEDPRVVAAIRAALDGPAT
;
A
#
# COMPACT_ATOMS: atom_id res chain seq x y z
N MET A 1 13.59 -85.78 47.04
CA MET A 1 12.22 -86.20 47.40
C MET A 1 11.51 -85.00 48.02
N SER A 2 10.38 -84.58 47.42
CA SER A 2 9.36 -83.66 47.96
C SER A 2 9.75 -82.19 48.19
N ILE A 3 9.31 -81.25 47.33
CA ILE A 3 8.09 -80.41 47.42
C ILE A 3 8.22 -79.36 48.54
N SER A 4 8.31 -78.05 48.28
CA SER A 4 7.24 -77.07 47.94
C SER A 4 7.89 -75.68 48.18
N ARG A 5 7.58 -74.55 47.55
CA ARG A 5 6.27 -73.86 47.50
C ARG A 5 6.49 -72.42 46.98
N ARG A 6 5.39 -71.80 46.52
CA ARG A 6 5.13 -70.35 46.28
C ARG A 6 5.62 -69.86 44.91
N THR A 7 4.79 -69.86 43.87
CA THR A 7 3.60 -68.99 43.64
C THR A 7 3.89 -67.52 43.92
N PHE A 8 4.20 -66.78 42.86
CA PHE A 8 3.92 -65.34 42.74
C PHE A 8 3.44 -65.10 41.31
N ALA A 9 2.15 -64.77 41.18
CA ALA A 9 1.64 -64.01 40.05
C ALA A 9 2.10 -62.56 40.20
N VAL A 10 2.29 -61.83 39.10
CA VAL A 10 1.90 -60.41 38.96
C VAL A 10 2.09 -59.96 37.50
N SER A 11 0.96 -59.47 36.97
CA SER A 11 0.75 -58.40 35.99
C SER A 11 1.41 -58.45 34.62
N THR A 12 0.59 -58.84 33.64
CA THR A 12 0.59 -58.34 32.27
C THR A 12 0.46 -56.81 32.26
N VAL A 13 1.46 -56.11 31.74
CA VAL A 13 1.34 -54.71 31.31
C VAL A 13 0.89 -54.73 29.85
N ALA A 14 -0.34 -54.31 29.59
CA ALA A 14 -0.83 -54.10 28.23
C ALA A 14 -0.17 -52.83 27.66
N ALA A 15 0.65 -53.00 26.60
CA ALA A 15 1.23 -51.88 25.87
C ALA A 15 0.15 -51.23 25.00
N ALA A 16 -0.29 -50.03 25.37
CA ALA A 16 -1.14 -49.19 24.54
C ALA A 16 -0.31 -48.61 23.38
N THR A 17 -0.53 -49.10 22.17
CA THR A 17 0.05 -48.54 20.95
C THR A 17 -0.66 -47.23 20.61
N ALA A 18 -0.02 -46.11 20.92
CA ALA A 18 -0.44 -44.79 20.42
C ALA A 18 -0.16 -44.71 18.92
N ALA A 19 -1.20 -44.82 18.09
CA ALA A 19 -1.11 -44.58 16.66
C ALA A 19 -0.91 -43.07 16.41
N LEU A 20 0.28 -42.71 15.94
CA LEU A 20 0.58 -41.37 15.43
C LEU A 20 -0.22 -41.17 14.12
N VAL A 21 -1.22 -40.28 14.15
CA VAL A 21 -1.87 -39.78 12.93
C VAL A 21 -0.99 -38.65 12.39
N PRO A 22 -0.46 -38.72 11.16
CA PRO A 22 0.26 -37.60 10.59
C PRO A 22 -0.74 -36.50 10.21
N VAL A 23 -0.68 -35.36 10.88
CA VAL A 23 -1.36 -34.14 10.42
C VAL A 23 -0.57 -33.62 9.24
N ALA A 24 -0.99 -34.02 8.03
CA ALA A 24 -0.50 -33.41 6.80
C ALA A 24 -0.93 -31.93 6.80
N ALA A 25 0.04 -31.02 6.96
CA ALA A 25 -0.16 -29.60 6.76
C ALA A 25 -0.51 -29.37 5.29
N VAL A 26 -1.79 -29.17 4.99
CA VAL A 26 -2.22 -28.67 3.68
C VAL A 26 -1.86 -27.19 3.62
N THR A 27 -0.65 -26.89 3.17
CA THR A 27 -0.35 -25.56 2.63
C THR A 27 -1.02 -25.46 1.28
N ALA A 28 -2.28 -25.03 1.27
CA ALA A 28 -2.89 -24.51 0.06
C ALA A 28 -2.17 -23.21 -0.29
N ALA A 29 -1.11 -23.30 -1.10
CA ALA A 29 -0.62 -22.16 -1.86
C ALA A 29 -1.80 -21.71 -2.73
N ARG A 30 -2.41 -20.58 -2.34
CA ARG A 30 -3.50 -20.00 -3.11
C ARG A 30 -2.91 -19.62 -4.47
N ALA A 31 -3.25 -20.39 -5.49
CA ALA A 31 -2.95 -20.03 -6.87
C ALA A 31 -3.44 -18.61 -7.11
N ALA A 32 -2.59 -17.77 -7.70
CA ALA A 32 -2.99 -16.48 -8.21
C ALA A 32 -4.10 -16.72 -9.25
N GLY A 33 -5.34 -16.45 -8.85
CA GLY A 33 -6.48 -16.47 -9.76
C GLY A 33 -6.26 -15.46 -10.89
N PRO A 34 -7.15 -15.44 -11.89
CA PRO A 34 -7.11 -14.44 -12.95
C PRO A 34 -6.99 -13.05 -12.32
N VAL A 35 -6.13 -12.20 -12.88
CA VAL A 35 -6.09 -10.79 -12.47
C VAL A 35 -7.45 -10.20 -12.82
N GLU A 36 -8.39 -10.25 -11.88
CA GLU A 36 -9.46 -9.28 -11.88
C GLU A 36 -8.77 -7.92 -11.89
N THR A 37 -9.06 -7.12 -12.90
CA THR A 37 -8.79 -5.69 -12.99
C THR A 37 -9.54 -4.99 -11.86
N GLY A 38 -9.15 -5.28 -10.62
CA GLY A 38 -9.77 -4.76 -9.42
C GLY A 38 -9.64 -3.24 -9.35
N ASN A 39 -10.38 -2.63 -8.43
CA ASN A 39 -10.35 -1.19 -8.20
C ASN A 39 -9.37 -0.81 -7.07
N ALA A 40 -9.09 0.48 -6.94
CA ALA A 40 -8.23 1.01 -5.90
C ALA A 40 -8.73 0.73 -4.46
N TRP A 41 -10.03 0.52 -4.28
CA TRP A 41 -10.68 0.36 -2.97
C TRP A 41 -10.25 -0.90 -2.22
N ARG A 42 -9.67 -1.88 -2.90
CA ARG A 42 -9.14 -3.09 -2.25
C ARG A 42 -7.79 -2.87 -1.56
N PHE A 43 -7.14 -1.73 -1.76
CA PHE A 43 -5.84 -1.43 -1.18
C PHE A 43 -5.96 -0.56 0.05
N ALA A 44 -5.02 -0.74 0.96
CA ALA A 44 -4.82 0.12 2.10
C ALA A 44 -3.32 0.43 2.23
N PHE A 45 -3.02 1.64 2.67
CA PHE A 45 -1.71 1.98 3.20
C PHE A 45 -1.79 1.97 4.73
N THR A 46 -0.64 2.10 5.38
CA THR A 46 -0.57 2.56 6.77
C THR A 46 -0.39 4.07 6.75
N ALA A 47 -1.10 4.83 7.57
CA ALA A 47 -0.87 6.25 7.76
C ALA A 47 0.46 6.49 8.48
N SER A 48 1.02 7.68 8.35
CA SER A 48 2.30 8.05 8.96
C SER A 48 2.28 8.11 10.50
N ASP A 49 1.11 7.97 11.14
CA ASP A 49 0.97 7.77 12.59
C ASP A 49 0.76 6.30 12.99
N GLY A 50 0.81 5.38 12.03
CA GLY A 50 0.61 3.95 12.23
C GLY A 50 -0.84 3.47 12.11
N SER A 51 -1.82 4.37 11.98
CA SER A 51 -3.22 3.99 11.80
C SER A 51 -3.50 3.41 10.40
N PRO A 52 -4.58 2.63 10.21
CA PRO A 52 -4.98 2.18 8.88
C PRO A 52 -5.37 3.34 7.97
N LEU A 53 -4.89 3.33 6.72
CA LEU A 53 -5.30 4.26 5.67
C LEU A 53 -5.89 3.48 4.49
N PRO A 54 -7.10 2.91 4.64
CA PRO A 54 -7.72 2.13 3.58
C PRO A 54 -8.27 3.07 2.50
N LEU A 55 -8.05 2.73 1.22
CA LEU A 55 -8.45 3.62 0.12
C LEU A 55 -9.97 3.65 -0.08
N ASP A 56 -10.69 2.62 0.35
CA ASP A 56 -12.16 2.57 0.30
C ASP A 56 -12.84 3.61 1.20
N ALA A 57 -12.16 4.13 2.22
CA ALA A 57 -12.63 5.27 3.02
C ALA A 57 -12.81 6.55 2.18
N PHE A 58 -12.24 6.59 0.98
CA PHE A 58 -12.34 7.70 0.04
C PHE A 58 -13.24 7.41 -1.17
N ARG A 59 -14.15 6.43 -1.10
CA ARG A 59 -15.13 6.19 -2.18
C ARG A 59 -15.89 7.47 -2.56
N GLY A 60 -16.14 7.64 -3.85
CA GLY A 60 -16.75 8.85 -4.40
C GLY A 60 -15.81 10.05 -4.49
N LYS A 61 -14.54 9.94 -4.05
CA LYS A 61 -13.51 10.97 -4.17
C LYS A 61 -12.51 10.62 -5.28
N VAL A 62 -11.87 11.64 -5.83
CA VAL A 62 -10.73 11.48 -6.75
C VAL A 62 -9.46 11.41 -5.90
N LEU A 63 -8.60 10.43 -6.14
CA LEU A 63 -7.31 10.33 -5.46
C LEU A 63 -6.16 10.71 -6.38
N LEU A 64 -5.26 11.56 -5.88
CA LEU A 64 -3.93 11.76 -6.45
C LEU A 64 -2.89 11.16 -5.50
N ILE A 65 -2.40 9.96 -5.82
CA ILE A 65 -1.45 9.22 -4.98
C ILE A 65 -0.04 9.49 -5.50
N VAL A 66 0.85 9.99 -4.65
CA VAL A 66 2.16 10.50 -5.06
C VAL A 66 3.27 9.88 -4.22
N ASN A 67 4.26 9.23 -4.84
CA ASN A 67 5.45 8.81 -4.08
C ASN A 67 6.33 10.03 -3.79
N THR A 68 6.67 10.30 -2.54
CA THR A 68 7.32 11.56 -2.14
C THR A 68 8.68 11.34 -1.49
N ALA A 69 9.48 12.42 -1.46
CA ALA A 69 10.80 12.45 -0.83
C ALA A 69 11.11 13.88 -0.30
N SER A 70 11.74 13.98 0.88
CA SER A 70 12.10 15.26 1.51
C SER A 70 13.42 15.85 1.01
N ARG A 71 14.32 15.03 0.44
CA ARG A 71 15.66 15.46 -0.02
C ARG A 71 15.84 15.29 -1.53
N CYS A 72 14.79 15.60 -2.29
CA CYS A 72 14.76 15.46 -3.73
C CYS A 72 14.76 16.82 -4.45
N GLY A 73 15.29 16.88 -5.67
CA GLY A 73 15.18 18.09 -6.51
C GLY A 73 13.73 18.49 -6.83
N TYR A 74 12.78 17.55 -6.73
CA TYR A 74 11.34 17.80 -6.90
C TYR A 74 10.60 18.06 -5.58
N THR A 75 11.30 18.22 -4.45
CA THR A 75 10.64 18.42 -3.15
C THR A 75 9.80 19.71 -3.12
N SER A 76 10.11 20.72 -3.93
CA SER A 76 9.27 21.92 -4.10
C SER A 76 7.85 21.61 -4.58
N GLN A 77 7.62 20.46 -5.25
CA GLN A 77 6.30 20.04 -5.74
C GLN A 77 5.28 19.85 -4.61
N TYR A 78 5.71 19.67 -3.36
CA TYR A 78 4.79 19.69 -2.21
C TYR A 78 3.90 20.93 -2.19
N ARG A 79 4.41 22.09 -2.62
CA ARG A 79 3.61 23.33 -2.71
C ARG A 79 2.47 23.20 -3.71
N GLY A 80 2.76 22.72 -4.91
CA GLY A 80 1.74 22.50 -5.94
C GLY A 80 0.73 21.41 -5.55
N LEU A 81 1.18 20.35 -4.88
CA LEU A 81 0.29 19.31 -4.35
C LEU A 81 -0.66 19.86 -3.28
N GLN A 82 -0.14 20.68 -2.36
CA GLN A 82 -0.95 21.34 -1.34
C GLN A 82 -1.95 22.33 -1.98
N ALA A 83 -1.51 23.12 -2.95
CA ALA A 83 -2.39 24.05 -3.67
C ALA A 83 -3.52 23.33 -4.41
N LEU A 84 -3.24 22.20 -5.08
CA LEU A 84 -4.29 21.36 -5.68
C LEU A 84 -5.27 20.85 -4.64
N TYR A 85 -4.76 20.37 -3.50
CA TYR A 85 -5.59 19.82 -2.42
C TYR A 85 -6.52 20.89 -1.83
N GLU A 86 -6.01 22.11 -1.61
CA GLU A 86 -6.80 23.24 -1.14
C GLU A 86 -7.85 23.68 -2.18
N ALA A 87 -7.45 23.79 -3.46
CA ALA A 87 -8.32 24.27 -4.52
C ALA A 87 -9.46 23.30 -4.87
N HIS A 88 -9.22 21.99 -4.77
CA HIS A 88 -10.13 20.95 -5.25
C HIS A 88 -10.62 19.98 -4.15
N GLY A 89 -10.17 20.14 -2.91
CA GLY A 89 -10.55 19.26 -1.80
C GLY A 89 -12.05 19.26 -1.51
N SER A 90 -12.67 20.45 -1.53
CA SER A 90 -14.13 20.60 -1.36
C SER A 90 -14.94 19.96 -2.49
N ALA A 91 -14.41 19.95 -3.71
CA ALA A 91 -15.00 19.27 -4.86
C ALA A 91 -14.81 17.74 -4.81
N GLY A 92 -13.91 17.25 -3.94
CA GLY A 92 -13.69 15.83 -3.69
C GLY A 92 -12.35 15.28 -4.17
N LEU A 93 -11.33 16.13 -4.38
CA LEU A 93 -9.96 15.67 -4.54
C LEU A 93 -9.36 15.29 -3.17
N VAL A 94 -8.64 14.20 -3.12
CA VAL A 94 -7.75 13.85 -2.01
C VAL A 94 -6.36 13.56 -2.56
N VAL A 95 -5.37 14.29 -2.07
CA VAL A 95 -3.96 13.97 -2.34
C VAL A 95 -3.49 13.00 -1.25
N ILE A 96 -2.74 11.96 -1.61
CA ILE A 96 -2.10 11.07 -0.64
C ILE A 96 -0.60 11.04 -0.94
N GLY A 97 0.20 11.58 -0.02
CA GLY A 97 1.65 11.45 -0.09
C GLY A 97 2.10 10.10 0.44
N VAL A 98 2.94 9.40 -0.32
CA VAL A 98 3.53 8.11 0.04
C VAL A 98 5.05 8.25 0.07
N PRO A 99 5.64 8.59 1.23
CA PRO A 99 7.09 8.75 1.35
C PRO A 99 7.80 7.45 0.95
N SER A 100 8.93 7.57 0.23
CA SER A 100 9.70 6.39 -0.19
C SER A 100 11.19 6.70 -0.27
N ASN A 101 12.00 5.77 0.23
CA ASN A 101 13.46 5.87 0.19
C ASN A 101 14.08 5.16 -1.03
N ASP A 102 13.25 4.64 -1.94
CA ASP A 102 13.69 3.77 -3.04
C ASP A 102 14.49 4.48 -4.13
N PHE A 103 14.47 5.81 -4.15
CA PHE A 103 15.13 6.63 -5.17
C PHE A 103 16.22 7.50 -4.54
N GLY A 104 17.46 7.07 -4.69
CA GLY A 104 18.64 7.83 -4.27
C GLY A 104 18.77 8.03 -2.76
N GLY A 105 18.04 7.26 -1.93
CA GLY A 105 18.09 7.42 -0.48
C GLY A 105 17.59 8.79 0.01
N GLN A 106 16.66 9.41 -0.73
CA GLN A 106 16.22 10.79 -0.51
C GLN A 106 15.09 10.96 0.54
N GLU A 107 14.70 9.87 1.21
CA GLU A 107 13.73 9.88 2.31
C GLU A 107 14.24 9.03 3.51
N PRO A 108 15.41 9.38 4.10
CA PRO A 108 16.04 8.55 5.12
C PRO A 108 15.35 8.63 6.49
N GLY A 109 14.59 9.69 6.75
CA GLY A 109 13.97 9.97 8.06
C GLY A 109 12.88 8.98 8.47
N THR A 110 12.48 9.06 9.74
CA THR A 110 11.32 8.33 10.27
C THR A 110 10.00 8.97 9.80
N ASP A 111 8.87 8.28 9.94
CA ASP A 111 7.56 8.86 9.60
C ASP A 111 7.25 10.14 10.40
N ALA A 112 7.74 10.22 11.65
CA ALA A 112 7.63 11.44 12.46
C ALA A 112 8.45 12.60 11.89
N ASP A 113 9.70 12.34 11.46
CA ASP A 113 10.56 13.35 10.82
C ASP A 113 9.93 13.85 9.53
N ILE A 114 9.39 12.93 8.71
CA ILE A 114 8.79 13.23 7.42
C ILE A 114 7.52 14.08 7.62
N ARG A 115 6.63 13.72 8.55
CA ARG A 115 5.45 14.55 8.87
C ARG A 115 5.87 15.94 9.34
N GLY A 116 6.85 16.03 10.24
CA GLY A 116 7.39 17.30 10.73
C GLY A 116 7.93 18.17 9.59
N PHE A 117 8.67 17.57 8.67
CA PHE A 117 9.19 18.24 7.48
C PHE A 117 8.06 18.74 6.57
N CYS A 118 7.13 17.87 6.19
CA CYS A 118 6.04 18.20 5.27
C CYS A 118 5.11 19.28 5.86
N GLY A 119 4.70 19.13 7.12
CA GLY A 119 3.85 20.09 7.81
C GLY A 119 4.56 21.42 8.07
N GLY A 120 5.78 21.38 8.62
CA GLY A 120 6.52 22.59 9.00
C GLY A 120 7.09 23.39 7.82
N THR A 121 7.55 22.71 6.76
CA THR A 121 8.23 23.37 5.63
C THR A 121 7.28 23.76 4.51
N PHE A 122 6.26 22.92 4.27
CA PHE A 122 5.36 23.06 3.13
C PHE A 122 3.89 23.27 3.50
N GLY A 123 3.54 23.21 4.80
CA GLY A 123 2.16 23.35 5.24
C GLY A 123 1.27 22.20 4.74
N VAL A 124 1.85 21.02 4.51
CA VAL A 124 1.09 19.87 3.99
C VAL A 124 0.00 19.48 4.98
N THR A 125 -1.26 19.50 4.52
CA THR A 125 -2.43 19.05 5.29
C THR A 125 -3.12 17.82 4.71
N PHE A 126 -2.74 17.41 3.50
CA PHE A 126 -3.25 16.18 2.91
C PHE A 126 -2.67 14.93 3.61
N PRO A 127 -3.38 13.78 3.58
CA PRO A 127 -2.91 12.54 4.20
C PRO A 127 -1.51 12.10 3.74
N LEU A 128 -0.69 11.71 4.71
CA LEU A 128 0.61 11.08 4.50
C LEU A 128 0.56 9.63 4.97
N ALA A 129 0.89 8.70 4.07
CA ALA A 129 1.17 7.31 4.43
C ALA A 129 2.51 7.19 5.18
N ALA A 130 2.68 6.08 5.88
CA ALA A 130 3.97 5.63 6.36
C ALA A 130 4.90 5.32 5.17
N LYS A 131 6.20 5.45 5.41
CA LYS A 131 7.22 5.22 4.39
C LYS A 131 7.09 3.82 3.79
N SER A 132 7.04 3.75 2.47
CA SER A 132 6.71 2.53 1.73
C SER A 132 7.72 2.24 0.61
N VAL A 133 7.88 0.96 0.29
CA VAL A 133 8.54 0.51 -0.94
C VAL A 133 7.55 0.66 -2.10
N VAL A 134 7.95 1.33 -3.18
CA VAL A 134 7.08 1.71 -4.30
C VAL A 134 7.57 1.16 -5.64
N ARG A 135 8.74 0.52 -5.70
CA ARG A 135 9.28 -0.11 -6.92
C ARG A 135 9.83 -1.51 -6.69
N GLY A 136 9.94 -2.26 -7.78
CA GLY A 136 10.48 -3.62 -7.79
C GLY A 136 9.52 -4.65 -7.20
N ALA A 137 10.02 -5.88 -7.01
CA ALA A 137 9.20 -7.02 -6.59
C ALA A 137 8.55 -6.85 -5.20
N GLY A 138 9.20 -6.09 -4.32
CA GLY A 138 8.73 -5.75 -2.98
C GLY A 138 7.84 -4.50 -2.91
N ALA A 139 7.47 -3.90 -4.05
CA ALA A 139 6.61 -2.73 -4.06
C ALA A 139 5.26 -3.01 -3.39
N HIS A 140 4.75 -2.00 -2.70
CA HIS A 140 3.44 -2.03 -2.07
C HIS A 140 2.37 -2.49 -3.09
N PRO A 141 1.37 -3.30 -2.69
CA PRO A 141 0.40 -3.93 -3.60
C PRO A 141 -0.29 -2.95 -4.57
N PHE A 142 -0.54 -1.71 -4.14
CA PHE A 142 -1.07 -0.66 -5.01
C PHE A 142 -0.18 -0.40 -6.24
N TYR A 143 1.14 -0.24 -6.07
CA TYR A 143 2.06 0.07 -7.18
C TYR A 143 2.22 -1.11 -8.14
N ARG A 144 2.21 -2.35 -7.62
CA ARG A 144 2.24 -3.57 -8.47
C ARG A 144 0.97 -3.68 -9.31
N TRP A 145 -0.18 -3.40 -8.70
CA TRP A 145 -1.45 -3.33 -9.43
C TRP A 145 -1.47 -2.21 -10.47
N ALA A 146 -0.97 -1.02 -10.13
CA ALA A 146 -0.86 0.09 -11.07
C ALA A 146 -0.02 -0.28 -12.30
N SER A 147 1.11 -0.96 -12.11
CA SER A 147 1.92 -1.50 -13.21
C SER A 147 1.18 -2.54 -14.06
N THR A 148 0.32 -3.36 -13.45
CA THR A 148 -0.51 -4.34 -14.21
C THR A 148 -1.62 -3.66 -15.01
N VAL A 149 -2.22 -2.58 -14.50
CA VAL A 149 -3.33 -1.87 -15.14
C VAL A 149 -2.85 -0.91 -16.25
N LEU A 150 -1.82 -0.11 -15.97
CA LEU A 150 -1.31 0.93 -16.88
C LEU A 150 -0.06 0.50 -17.65
N GLY A 151 0.46 -0.70 -17.36
CA GLY A 151 1.69 -1.24 -17.95
C GLY A 151 2.98 -0.77 -17.24
N PRO A 152 4.11 -1.46 -17.46
CA PRO A 152 5.37 -1.18 -16.77
C PRO A 152 5.95 0.23 -17.02
N ALA A 153 5.55 0.88 -18.13
CA ALA A 153 5.96 2.25 -18.42
C ALA A 153 5.42 3.27 -17.40
N SER A 154 4.33 2.92 -16.70
CA SER A 154 3.73 3.72 -15.64
C SER A 154 4.40 3.59 -14.28
N GLU A 155 5.40 2.71 -14.11
CA GLU A 155 6.06 2.54 -12.81
C GLU A 155 6.82 3.80 -12.38
N PRO A 156 6.94 4.07 -11.06
CA PRO A 156 7.70 5.20 -10.58
C PRO A 156 9.18 5.02 -10.96
N ARG A 157 9.69 5.92 -11.80
CA ARG A 157 11.12 5.98 -12.16
C ARG A 157 11.91 6.89 -11.24
N TRP A 158 11.22 7.76 -10.51
CA TRP A 158 11.80 8.70 -9.55
C TRP A 158 10.76 9.15 -8.52
N ASN A 159 11.17 10.00 -7.57
CA ASN A 159 10.27 10.65 -6.62
C ASN A 159 9.28 11.58 -7.32
N PHE A 160 8.12 11.82 -6.72
CA PHE A 160 7.02 12.66 -7.22
C PHE A 160 6.30 12.14 -8.48
N HIS A 161 6.31 10.84 -8.72
CA HIS A 161 5.39 10.21 -9.68
C HIS A 161 3.97 10.19 -9.10
N LYS A 162 2.96 10.40 -9.95
CA LYS A 162 1.57 10.64 -9.51
C LYS A 162 0.63 9.66 -10.19
N TYR A 163 -0.25 9.02 -9.44
CA TYR A 163 -1.35 8.20 -9.97
C TYR A 163 -2.68 8.88 -9.70
N LEU A 164 -3.52 8.96 -10.73
CA LEU A 164 -4.87 9.50 -10.63
C LEU A 164 -5.88 8.37 -10.58
N VAL A 165 -6.69 8.32 -9.52
CA VAL A 165 -7.80 7.36 -9.34
C VAL A 165 -9.11 8.14 -9.39
N SER A 166 -10.05 7.68 -10.21
CA SER A 166 -11.38 8.30 -10.32
C SER A 166 -12.31 7.93 -9.15
N ARG A 167 -13.46 8.62 -9.08
CA ARG A 167 -14.45 8.47 -7.99
C ARG A 167 -15.01 7.06 -7.80
N ASP A 168 -14.98 6.24 -8.85
CA ASP A 168 -15.42 4.84 -8.88
C ASP A 168 -14.28 3.85 -8.53
N GLY A 169 -13.05 4.34 -8.37
CA GLY A 169 -11.87 3.56 -7.97
C GLY A 169 -11.06 3.02 -9.13
N ARG A 170 -11.40 3.39 -10.37
CA ARG A 170 -10.57 3.04 -11.53
C ARG A 170 -9.29 3.87 -11.50
N LEU A 171 -8.16 3.21 -11.76
CA LEU A 171 -6.91 3.90 -12.03
C LEU A 171 -6.97 4.53 -13.43
N ASP A 172 -6.95 5.86 -13.49
CA ASP A 172 -7.12 6.58 -14.75
C ASP A 172 -5.83 6.67 -15.56
N ARG A 173 -4.79 7.24 -14.94
CA ARG A 173 -3.49 7.46 -15.56
C ARG A 173 -2.42 7.74 -14.52
N ALA A 174 -1.19 7.86 -14.98
CA ALA A 174 -0.07 8.27 -14.17
C ALA A 174 0.70 9.43 -14.82
N PHE A 175 1.36 10.25 -14.00
CA PHE A 175 2.19 11.37 -14.42
C PHE A 175 3.61 11.19 -13.90
N PRO A 176 4.63 11.29 -14.77
CA PRO A 176 6.01 11.14 -14.36
C PRO A 176 6.47 12.35 -13.53
N SER A 177 7.55 12.16 -12.77
CA SER A 177 8.09 13.10 -11.78
C SER A 177 8.29 14.54 -12.26
N HIS A 178 8.76 14.71 -13.50
CA HIS A 178 9.03 16.03 -14.09
C HIS A 178 7.77 16.82 -14.45
N VAL A 179 6.60 16.16 -14.47
CA VAL A 179 5.32 16.83 -14.66
C VAL A 179 4.89 17.42 -13.32
N GLU A 180 4.92 18.74 -13.25
CA GLU A 180 4.52 19.50 -12.06
C GLU A 180 3.05 19.26 -11.70
N PRO A 181 2.67 19.33 -10.41
CA PRO A 181 1.28 19.18 -9.99
C PRO A 181 0.33 20.16 -10.69
N GLU A 182 0.79 21.39 -10.92
CA GLU A 182 0.01 22.47 -11.54
C GLU A 182 0.04 22.43 -13.08
N ASP A 183 0.74 21.45 -13.68
CA ASP A 183 0.77 21.28 -15.13
C ASP A 183 -0.68 21.18 -15.67
N PRO A 184 -1.02 21.91 -16.76
CA PRO A 184 -2.38 21.91 -17.29
C PRO A 184 -2.95 20.52 -17.56
N ARG A 185 -2.10 19.54 -17.89
CA ARG A 185 -2.52 18.14 -18.11
C ARG A 185 -2.96 17.47 -16.82
N VAL A 186 -2.28 17.74 -15.70
CA VAL A 186 -2.66 17.22 -14.37
C VAL A 186 -3.96 17.87 -13.92
N VAL A 187 -4.04 19.19 -14.00
CA VAL A 187 -5.23 19.95 -13.59
C VAL A 187 -6.46 19.55 -14.41
N ALA A 188 -6.33 19.43 -15.74
CA ALA A 188 -7.41 19.00 -16.60
C ALA A 188 -7.89 17.58 -16.30
N ALA A 189 -6.97 16.65 -16.04
CA ALA A 189 -7.32 15.27 -15.69
C ALA A 189 -8.04 15.20 -14.33
N ILE A 190 -7.59 15.97 -13.33
CA ILE A 190 -8.25 16.07 -12.03
C ILE A 190 -9.67 16.60 -12.21
N ARG A 191 -9.85 17.70 -12.95
CA ARG A 191 -11.19 18.28 -13.20
C ARG A 191 -12.10 17.29 -13.90
N ALA A 192 -11.63 16.64 -14.97
CA ALA A 192 -12.39 15.62 -15.66
C ALA A 192 -12.79 14.45 -14.74
N ALA A 193 -11.89 14.02 -13.84
CA ALA A 193 -12.19 12.98 -12.85
C ALA A 193 -13.20 13.46 -11.78
N LEU A 194 -13.18 14.74 -11.42
CA LEU A 194 -14.12 15.34 -10.47
C LEU A 194 -15.52 15.51 -11.08
N ASP A 195 -15.62 15.79 -12.37
CA ASP A 195 -16.88 15.92 -13.11
C ASP A 195 -17.48 14.54 -13.48
N GLY A 196 -16.68 13.48 -13.38
CA GLY A 196 -17.14 12.10 -13.56
C GLY A 196 -18.13 11.65 -12.46
N PRO A 197 -18.92 10.60 -12.73
CA PRO A 197 -19.92 10.12 -11.78
C PRO A 197 -19.30 9.68 -10.46
N ALA A 198 -19.84 10.17 -9.33
CA ALA A 198 -19.60 9.57 -8.03
C ALA A 198 -20.42 8.28 -7.94
N THR A 199 -19.78 7.15 -7.63
CA THR A 199 -20.47 5.86 -7.44
C THR A 199 -20.41 5.43 -5.99
#